data_AF-A0AAN5KRQ1-F1
#
_entry.id   AF-A0AAN5KRQ1-F1
#
_cell.length_a   1.000
_cell.length_b   1.000
_cell.length_c   1.000
_cell.angle_alpha   90.00
_cell.angle_beta   90.00
_cell.angle_gamma   90.00
#
_symmetry.space_group_name_H-M   'P 1'
#
loop_
_entity.id
_entity.type
_entity.pdbx_description
1 polymer ?
#
loop_
_entity_poly.entity_id
_entity_poly.type
_entity_poly.pdbx_seq_one_letter_code
_entity_poly.pdbx_strand_id
1 'polypeptide(L)'
;MDRRYLSPLELLNIATQHAYVADYMLQQISNGMYRGGETIEVLSPITSLMYVAFQLTFKAYCLHDHRPIKEYKNLMELVELNSHLGLSSNDIFLLKTLSRQQVFNKGVDYDLWENQQQLHVFCEEIISLYERVQSMMPLELQSDYQE
;
A
#
# COMPACT_ATOMS: atom_id res chain seq x y z
N MET A 1 -1.60 17.59 -23.71
CA MET A 1 -1.67 17.74 -22.25
C MET A 1 -0.25 17.68 -21.74
N ASP A 2 0.26 18.77 -21.18
CA ASP A 2 1.54 18.71 -20.45
C ASP A 2 1.39 17.71 -19.31
N ARG A 3 2.22 16.67 -19.31
CA ARG A 3 2.28 15.70 -18.21
C ARG A 3 2.97 16.39 -17.04
N ARG A 4 2.19 17.01 -16.16
CA ARG A 4 2.70 17.47 -14.86
C ARG A 4 3.08 16.23 -14.06
N TYR A 5 4.37 16.04 -13.83
CA TYR A 5 4.87 15.04 -12.90
C TYR A 5 4.53 15.48 -11.47
N LEU A 6 3.98 14.56 -10.67
CA LEU A 6 3.70 14.79 -9.25
C LEU A 6 5.02 14.81 -8.46
N SER A 7 5.16 15.77 -7.56
CA SER A 7 6.25 15.84 -6.60
C SER A 7 6.16 14.69 -5.57
N PRO A 8 7.27 14.35 -4.87
CA PRO A 8 7.25 13.37 -3.79
C PRO A 8 6.15 13.63 -2.74
N LEU A 9 5.91 14.90 -2.39
CA LEU A 9 4.92 15.29 -1.40
C LEU A 9 3.49 15.11 -1.89
N GLU A 10 3.21 15.47 -3.15
CA GLU A 10 1.91 15.19 -3.76
C GLU A 10 1.63 13.69 -3.81
N LEU A 11 2.65 12.87 -4.13
CA LEU A 11 2.51 11.41 -4.09
C LEU A 11 2.23 10.89 -2.68
N LEU A 12 2.94 11.39 -1.66
CA LEU A 12 2.74 10.99 -0.27
C LEU A 12 1.34 11.38 0.23
N ASN A 13 0.87 12.59 -0.06
CA ASN A 13 -0.49 13.01 0.33
C ASN A 13 -1.55 12.07 -0.26
N ILE A 14 -1.43 11.74 -1.56
CA ILE A 14 -2.35 10.80 -2.21
C ILE A 14 -2.22 9.41 -1.58
N ALA A 15 -1.00 8.95 -1.29
CA ALA A 15 -0.76 7.66 -0.66
C ALA A 15 -1.43 7.55 0.72
N THR A 16 -1.27 8.57 1.56
CA THR A 16 -1.89 8.65 2.89
C THR A 16 -3.41 8.65 2.80
N GLN A 17 -4.00 9.33 1.82
CA GLN A 17 -5.45 9.28 1.61
C GLN A 17 -5.94 7.87 1.27
N HIS A 18 -5.20 7.11 0.45
CA HIS A 18 -5.56 5.73 0.14
C HIS A 18 -5.49 4.83 1.39
N ALA A 19 -4.42 4.96 2.18
CA ALA A 19 -4.27 4.21 3.42
C ALA A 19 -5.36 4.55 4.45
N TYR A 20 -5.68 5.84 4.61
CA TYR A 20 -6.75 6.30 5.50
C TYR A 20 -8.11 5.72 5.10
N VAL A 21 -8.45 5.74 3.81
CA VAL A 21 -9.71 5.15 3.34
C VAL A 21 -9.73 3.64 3.56
N ALA A 22 -8.61 2.95 3.34
CA ALA A 22 -8.50 1.51 3.57
C ALA A 22 -8.74 1.14 5.04
N ASP A 23 -8.09 1.84 5.98
CA ASP A 23 -8.28 1.67 7.42
C ASP A 23 -9.72 1.99 7.85
N TYR A 24 -10.25 3.12 7.42
CA TYR A 24 -11.63 3.49 7.70
C TYR A 24 -12.61 2.41 7.23
N MET A 25 -12.45 1.89 6.00
CA MET A 25 -13.30 0.81 5.48
C MET A 25 -13.20 -0.46 6.30
N LEU A 26 -11.99 -0.86 6.71
CA LEU A 26 -11.78 -2.03 7.55
C LEU A 26 -12.52 -1.89 8.89
N GLN A 27 -12.43 -0.73 9.53
CA GLN A 27 -13.14 -0.43 10.78
C GLN A 27 -14.65 -0.50 10.61
N GLN A 28 -15.21 0.03 9.51
CA GLN A 28 -16.65 -0.06 9.23
C GLN A 28 -17.14 -1.51 9.06
N ILE A 29 -16.32 -2.35 8.42
CA ILE A 29 -16.63 -3.79 8.25
C ILE A 29 -16.60 -4.50 9.61
N SER A 30 -15.55 -4.25 10.42
CA SER A 30 -15.42 -4.79 11.78
C SER A 30 -16.58 -4.38 12.70
N ASN A 31 -17.12 -3.18 12.52
CA ASN A 31 -18.28 -2.66 13.26
C ASN A 31 -19.64 -3.20 12.78
N GLY A 32 -19.66 -4.14 11.83
CA GLY A 32 -20.88 -4.80 11.36
C GLY A 32 -21.81 -3.89 10.55
N MET A 33 -21.30 -2.78 10.01
CA MET A 33 -22.08 -1.89 9.13
C MET A 33 -22.33 -2.50 7.75
N TYR A 34 -21.51 -3.47 7.33
CA TYR A 34 -21.76 -4.28 6.14
C TYR A 34 -22.44 -5.60 6.53
N ARG A 35 -23.78 -5.64 6.42
CA ARG A 35 -24.61 -6.85 6.69
C ARG A 35 -24.97 -7.65 5.43
N GLY A 36 -24.22 -7.48 4.33
CA GLY A 36 -24.54 -8.09 3.04
C GLY A 36 -23.45 -9.02 2.52
N GLY A 37 -23.57 -10.31 2.83
CA GLY A 37 -22.91 -11.41 2.13
C GLY A 37 -21.48 -11.74 2.58
N GLU A 38 -21.24 -13.03 2.85
CA GLU A 38 -19.95 -13.66 3.16
C GLU A 38 -19.02 -13.68 1.93
N THR A 39 -18.73 -12.53 1.33
CA THR A 39 -17.87 -12.47 0.15
C THR A 39 -16.53 -11.81 0.47
N ILE A 40 -15.45 -12.56 0.18
CA ILE A 40 -14.06 -12.09 0.12
C ILE A 40 -13.94 -10.75 -0.65
N GLU A 41 -14.85 -10.51 -1.59
CA GLU A 41 -14.97 -9.27 -2.36
C GLU A 41 -15.07 -8.00 -1.51
N VAL A 42 -15.66 -8.05 -0.30
CA VAL A 42 -15.82 -6.87 0.57
C VAL A 42 -14.46 -6.31 1.03
N LEU A 43 -13.44 -7.16 1.16
CA LEU A 43 -12.09 -6.78 1.58
C LEU A 43 -11.16 -6.46 0.39
N SER A 44 -11.56 -6.79 -0.84
CA SER A 44 -10.76 -6.54 -2.05
C SER A 44 -10.42 -5.05 -2.26
N PRO A 45 -11.34 -4.09 -2.07
CA PRO A 45 -11.02 -2.66 -2.15
C PRO A 45 -9.91 -2.24 -1.19
N ILE A 46 -9.85 -2.80 0.02
CA ILE A 46 -8.83 -2.48 1.02
C ILE A 46 -7.45 -2.85 0.48
N THR A 47 -7.29 -4.09 -0.01
CA THR A 47 -6.01 -4.53 -0.59
C THR A 47 -5.60 -3.70 -1.81
N SER A 48 -6.57 -3.27 -2.63
CA SER A 48 -6.31 -2.43 -3.80
C SER A 48 -5.83 -1.02 -3.40
N LEU A 49 -6.49 -0.41 -2.41
CA LEU A 49 -6.11 0.89 -1.84
C LEU A 49 -4.70 0.83 -1.23
N MET A 50 -4.43 -0.21 -0.43
CA MET A 50 -3.12 -0.38 0.20
C MET A 50 -2.01 -0.63 -0.83
N TYR A 51 -2.28 -1.41 -1.89
CA TYR A 51 -1.32 -1.58 -2.98
C TYR A 51 -0.91 -0.25 -3.60
N VAL A 52 -1.89 0.62 -3.89
CA VAL A 52 -1.63 1.97 -4.41
C VAL A 52 -0.88 2.83 -3.40
N ALA A 53 -1.28 2.80 -2.13
CA ALA A 53 -0.63 3.55 -1.06
C ALA A 53 0.87 3.22 -0.96
N PHE A 54 1.23 1.93 -0.93
CA PHE A 54 2.64 1.52 -0.91
C PHE A 54 3.39 1.89 -2.18
N GLN A 55 2.78 1.70 -3.37
CA GLN A 55 3.43 2.09 -4.63
C GLN A 55 3.77 3.57 -4.66
N LEU A 56 2.82 4.44 -4.30
CA LEU A 56 3.02 5.88 -4.29
C LEU A 56 4.06 6.31 -3.25
N THR A 57 4.04 5.69 -2.07
CA THR A 57 5.00 5.96 -0.99
C THR A 57 6.43 5.62 -1.40
N PHE A 58 6.66 4.39 -1.88
CA PHE A 58 8.00 3.98 -2.33
C PHE A 58 8.48 4.73 -3.57
N LYS A 59 7.55 5.18 -4.43
CA LYS A 59 7.86 6.05 -5.55
C LYS A 59 8.30 7.43 -5.06
N ALA A 60 7.62 8.00 -4.07
CA ALA A 60 8.00 9.28 -3.48
C ALA A 60 9.40 9.23 -2.86
N TYR A 61 9.71 8.18 -2.09
CA TYR A 61 11.04 8.00 -1.49
C TYR A 61 12.15 7.90 -2.55
N CYS A 62 11.93 7.11 -3.60
CA CYS A 62 12.87 7.02 -4.70
C CYS A 62 13.06 8.36 -5.44
N LEU A 63 11.99 9.13 -5.67
CA LEU A 63 12.08 10.43 -6.34
C LEU A 63 12.82 11.46 -5.50
N HIS A 64 12.62 11.45 -4.18
CA HIS A 64 13.34 12.29 -3.23
C HIS A 64 14.85 12.02 -3.26
N ASP A 65 15.22 10.74 -3.28
CA ASP A 65 16.62 10.30 -3.42
C ASP A 65 17.18 10.49 -4.85
N HIS A 66 16.47 11.18 -5.75
CA HIS A 66 16.84 11.39 -7.15
C HIS A 66 17.11 10.08 -7.91
N ARG A 67 16.53 8.96 -7.47
CA ARG A 67 16.68 7.67 -8.14
C ARG A 67 15.80 7.64 -9.38
N PRO A 68 16.32 7.27 -10.56
CA PRO A 68 15.52 7.23 -11.77
C PRO A 68 14.45 6.12 -11.67
N ILE A 69 13.18 6.53 -11.68
CA ILE A 69 12.05 5.61 -11.70
C ILE A 69 11.44 5.61 -13.10
N LYS A 70 11.43 4.46 -13.77
CA LYS A 70 10.64 4.28 -15.00
C LYS A 70 9.15 4.36 -14.65
N GLU A 71 8.32 4.92 -15.53
CA GLU A 71 6.88 5.17 -15.29
C GLU A 71 6.05 3.92 -14.90
N TYR A 72 6.57 2.69 -15.01
CA TYR A 72 5.82 1.43 -14.90
C TYR A 72 6.36 0.41 -13.89
N LYS A 73 7.09 0.82 -12.85
CA LYS A 73 7.59 -0.14 -11.85
C LYS A 73 6.44 -0.77 -11.03
N ASN A 74 6.48 -2.08 -10.88
CA ASN A 74 5.56 -2.80 -9.99
C ASN A 74 5.97 -2.61 -8.52
N LEU A 75 5.10 -3.03 -7.58
CA LEU A 75 5.35 -2.84 -6.15
C LEU A 75 6.67 -3.45 -5.68
N MET A 76 6.98 -4.69 -6.09
CA MET A 76 8.21 -5.35 -5.63
C MET A 76 9.48 -4.70 -6.19
N GLU A 77 9.45 -4.23 -7.44
CA GLU A 77 10.57 -3.46 -8.00
C GLU A 77 10.81 -2.14 -7.25
N LEU A 78 9.77 -1.53 -6.70
CA LEU A 78 9.88 -0.33 -5.85
C LEU A 78 10.42 -0.69 -4.47
N VAL A 79 10.02 -1.82 -3.89
CA VAL A 79 10.57 -2.33 -2.62
C VAL A 79 12.08 -2.58 -2.75
N GLU A 80 12.52 -3.22 -3.84
CA GLU A 80 13.95 -3.47 -4.10
C GLU A 80 14.76 -2.18 -4.20
N LEU A 81 14.21 -1.15 -4.87
CA LEU A 81 14.85 0.17 -4.94
C LEU A 81 14.91 0.87 -3.57
N ASN A 82 14.06 0.50 -2.63
CA ASN A 82 14.01 1.02 -1.27
C ASN A 82 14.61 0.06 -0.23
N SER A 83 15.52 -0.83 -0.63
CA SER A 83 16.17 -1.81 0.27
C SER A 83 16.87 -1.20 1.49
N HIS A 84 17.28 0.06 1.40
CA HIS A 84 17.89 0.82 2.48
C HIS A 84 16.95 1.09 3.67
N LEU A 85 15.62 0.96 3.49
CA LEU A 85 14.65 1.10 4.58
C LEU A 85 14.75 -0.02 5.63
N GLY A 86 15.45 -1.13 5.32
CA GLY A 86 15.69 -2.20 6.30
C GLY A 86 14.44 -3.01 6.66
N LEU A 87 13.49 -3.13 5.72
CA LEU A 87 12.28 -3.94 5.92
C LEU A 87 12.63 -5.38 6.30
N SER A 88 11.92 -5.91 7.30
CA SER A 88 12.12 -7.28 7.75
C SER A 88 11.66 -8.28 6.68
N SER A 89 12.08 -9.55 6.81
CA SER A 89 11.61 -10.61 5.92
C SER A 89 10.09 -10.77 5.95
N ASN A 90 9.45 -10.49 7.11
CA ASN A 90 8.00 -10.53 7.24
C ASN A 90 7.33 -9.38 6.49
N ASP A 91 7.87 -8.17 6.58
CA ASP A 91 7.34 -7.00 5.85
C ASP A 91 7.41 -7.23 4.33
N ILE A 92 8.54 -7.79 3.86
CA ILE A 92 8.72 -8.14 2.44
C ILE A 92 7.73 -9.24 2.03
N PHE A 93 7.47 -10.22 2.90
CA PHE A 93 6.47 -11.26 2.65
C PHE A 93 5.07 -10.66 2.49
N LEU A 94 4.65 -9.77 3.39
CA LEU A 94 3.36 -9.09 3.31
C LEU A 94 3.20 -8.28 2.01
N LEU A 95 4.23 -7.52 1.62
CA LEU A 95 4.22 -6.75 0.36
C LEU A 95 4.18 -7.65 -0.89
N LYS A 96 4.86 -8.80 -0.84
CA LYS A 96 4.80 -9.80 -1.91
C LYS A 96 3.41 -10.42 -2.02
N THR A 97 2.77 -10.73 -0.90
CA THR A 97 1.39 -11.22 -0.85
C THR A 97 0.42 -10.16 -1.38
N LEU A 98 0.58 -8.90 -1.00
CA LEU A 98 -0.20 -7.77 -1.53
C LEU A 98 -0.06 -7.65 -3.05
N SER A 99 1.17 -7.77 -3.56
CA SER A 99 1.43 -7.72 -5.00
C SER A 99 0.76 -8.86 -5.76
N ARG A 100 0.64 -10.06 -5.17
CA ARG A 100 -0.08 -11.19 -5.76
C ARG A 100 -1.59 -10.95 -5.74
N GLN A 101 -2.13 -10.42 -4.64
CA GLN A 101 -3.54 -10.06 -4.51
C GLN A 101 -3.98 -9.07 -5.59
N GLN A 102 -3.14 -8.10 -5.93
CA GLN A 102 -3.46 -7.12 -6.97
C GLN A 102 -3.49 -7.73 -8.39
N VAL A 103 -2.72 -8.79 -8.63
CA VAL A 103 -2.78 -9.56 -9.88
C VAL A 103 -4.02 -10.45 -9.90
N PHE A 104 -4.41 -11.01 -8.76
CA PHE A 104 -5.66 -11.77 -8.60
C PHE A 104 -6.90 -10.95 -9.00
N ASN A 105 -7.00 -9.73 -8.49
CA ASN A 105 -8.08 -8.79 -8.82
C ASN A 105 -8.17 -8.45 -10.32
N LYS A 106 -7.16 -8.80 -11.14
CA LYS A 106 -7.17 -8.66 -12.61
C LYS A 106 -7.61 -9.92 -13.36
N GLY A 107 -8.19 -10.90 -12.65
CA GLY A 107 -8.73 -12.14 -13.23
C GLY A 107 -7.73 -13.28 -13.37
N VAL A 108 -6.59 -13.21 -12.66
CA VAL A 108 -5.64 -14.32 -12.57
C VAL A 108 -5.94 -15.11 -11.31
N ASP A 109 -6.50 -16.30 -11.45
CA ASP A 109 -6.96 -17.09 -10.30
C ASP A 109 -5.76 -17.57 -9.45
N TYR A 110 -5.71 -17.13 -8.21
CA TYR A 110 -4.76 -17.53 -7.19
C TYR A 110 -5.58 -17.82 -5.93
N ASP A 111 -5.55 -19.07 -5.45
CA ASP A 111 -6.05 -19.43 -4.12
C ASP A 111 -5.13 -18.84 -3.04
N LEU A 112 -5.22 -17.52 -2.82
CA LEU A 112 -4.41 -16.83 -1.81
C LEU A 112 -4.99 -16.96 -0.41
N TRP A 113 -6.30 -17.14 -0.30
CA TRP A 113 -7.02 -17.13 0.98
C TRP A 113 -7.96 -18.33 1.05
N GLU A 114 -7.88 -19.09 2.13
CA GLU A 114 -8.79 -20.20 2.39
C GLU A 114 -10.15 -19.70 2.89
N ASN A 115 -10.18 -18.51 3.51
CA ASN A 115 -11.38 -17.90 4.06
C ASN A 115 -11.24 -16.38 4.23
N GLN A 116 -12.37 -15.70 4.49
CA GLN A 116 -12.42 -14.25 4.71
C GLN A 116 -11.64 -13.81 5.95
N GLN A 117 -11.55 -14.63 7.00
CA GLN A 117 -10.82 -14.28 8.22
C GLN A 117 -9.32 -14.13 7.95
N GLN A 118 -8.73 -14.99 7.10
CA GLN A 118 -7.32 -14.86 6.70
C GLN A 118 -7.07 -13.55 5.95
N LEU A 119 -7.95 -13.20 5.00
CA LEU A 119 -7.85 -11.92 4.30
C LEU A 119 -8.05 -10.71 5.23
N HIS A 120 -8.96 -10.82 6.21
CA HIS A 120 -9.17 -9.77 7.21
C HIS A 120 -7.91 -9.54 8.05
N VAL A 121 -7.31 -10.62 8.58
CA VAL A 121 -6.03 -10.55 9.31
C VAL A 121 -4.94 -9.92 8.45
N PHE A 122 -4.84 -10.31 7.18
CA PHE A 122 -3.90 -9.70 6.26
C PHE A 122 -4.14 -8.20 6.05
N CYS A 123 -5.41 -7.75 5.97
CA CYS A 123 -5.75 -6.33 5.89
C CYS A 123 -5.27 -5.54 7.12
N GLU A 124 -5.44 -6.09 8.32
CA GLU A 124 -4.91 -5.48 9.56
C GLU A 124 -3.37 -5.40 9.53
N GLU A 125 -2.71 -6.48 9.12
CA GLU A 125 -1.24 -6.55 9.05
C GLU A 125 -0.66 -5.58 8.02
N ILE A 126 -1.31 -5.43 6.87
CA ILE A 126 -0.82 -4.58 5.77
C ILE A 126 -1.00 -3.09 6.07
N ILE A 127 -2.07 -2.72 6.79
CA ILE A 127 -2.28 -1.36 7.31
C ILE A 127 -1.24 -1.05 8.39
N SER A 128 -1.06 -1.97 9.35
CA SER A 128 -0.03 -1.84 10.39
C SER A 128 1.38 -1.72 9.80
N LEU A 129 1.67 -2.43 8.70
CA LEU A 129 2.92 -2.29 7.97
C LEU A 129 3.06 -0.89 7.35
N TYR A 130 1.98 -0.32 6.81
CA TYR A 130 2.04 1.00 6.20
C TYR A 130 2.41 2.09 7.20
N GLU A 131 1.86 2.02 8.42
CA GLU A 131 2.23 2.92 9.52
C GLU A 131 3.72 2.81 9.87
N ARG A 132 4.28 1.58 9.90
CA ARG A 132 5.72 1.37 10.12
C ARG A 132 6.56 1.92 8.98
N VAL A 133 6.12 1.80 7.73
CA VAL A 133 6.84 2.39 6.58
C VAL A 133 6.80 3.91 6.65
N GLN A 134 5.66 4.50 7.03
CA GLN A 134 5.53 5.94 7.23
C GLN A 134 6.48 6.47 8.31
N SER A 135 6.71 5.72 9.39
CA SER A 135 7.67 6.13 10.43
C SER A 135 9.14 6.04 9.99
N MET A 136 9.43 5.38 8.85
CA MET A 136 10.75 5.33 8.22
C MET A 136 10.95 6.42 7.15
N MET A 137 9.99 7.35 7.02
CA MET A 137 10.05 8.42 6.03
C MET A 137 11.31 9.31 6.22
N PRO A 138 12.04 9.63 5.13
CA PRO A 138 13.12 10.61 5.16
C PRO A 138 12.68 11.93 5.78
N LEU A 139 13.52 12.54 6.62
CA LEU A 139 13.18 13.72 7.40
C LEU A 139 12.71 14.88 6.52
N GLU A 140 13.31 15.08 5.35
CA GLU A 140 12.97 16.18 4.44
C GLU A 140 11.57 16.05 3.81
N LEU A 141 10.98 14.85 3.88
CA LEU A 141 9.62 14.58 3.43
C LEU A 141 8.60 14.66 4.56
N GLN A 142 9.05 14.77 5.81
CA GLN A 142 8.16 14.93 6.96
C GLN A 142 7.60 16.35 6.97
N SER A 143 6.31 16.46 7.29
CA SER A 143 5.56 17.72 7.34
C SER A 143 6.28 18.80 8.17
N ASP A 144 6.86 18.40 9.30
CA ASP A 144 7.50 19.28 10.28
C ASP A 144 8.81 19.91 9.76
N TYR A 145 9.43 19.36 8.72
CA TYR A 145 10.63 19.88 8.09
C TYR A 145 10.34 20.81 6.90
N GLN A 146 9.07 21.04 6.58
CA GLN A 146 8.65 21.88 5.46
C GLN A 146 8.29 23.31 5.87
N GLU A 147 8.39 23.63 7.17
CA GLU A 147 8.19 24.97 7.74
C GLU A 147 9.45 25.86 7.64
#